data_AF-A0A345C366-F1
#
_entry.id   AF-A0A345C366-F1
#
_cell.length_a   1.000
_cell.length_b   1.000
_cell.length_c   1.000
_cell.angle_alpha   90.00
_cell.angle_beta   90.00
_cell.angle_gamma   90.00
#
_symmetry.space_group_name_H-M   'P 1'
#
loop_
_entity.id
_entity.type
_entity.pdbx_description
1 polymer ?
#
loop_
_entity_poly.entity_id
_entity_poly.type
_entity_poly.pdbx_seq_one_letter_code
_entity_poly.pdbx_strand_id
1 'polypeptide(L)'
;MERMKYYITLDQAMTGISEVKTEDNKIQYEIRVTEREKEHIQQLLERINAEDVEPQEIIGRPFNEDAADRDKEQMGDDMQKLYGYLYDYGTEQTRSFLEQLRDH
;
A
#
# COMPACT_ATOMS: atom_id res chain seq x y z
N MET A 1 -12.61 7.09 -18.99
CA MET A 1 -13.03 6.68 -17.63
C MET A 1 -12.62 7.79 -16.70
N GLU A 2 -13.52 8.22 -15.82
CA GLU A 2 -13.24 9.28 -14.86
C GLU A 2 -12.32 8.73 -13.76
N ARG A 3 -11.25 9.46 -13.44
CA ARG A 3 -10.35 9.10 -12.33
C ARG A 3 -10.84 9.84 -11.09
N MET A 4 -11.16 9.08 -10.06
CA MET A 4 -11.58 9.60 -8.77
C MET A 4 -10.41 9.59 -7.79
N LYS A 5 -10.48 10.48 -6.80
CA LYS A 5 -9.48 10.56 -5.74
C LYS A 5 -9.84 9.56 -4.65
N TYR A 6 -8.86 8.75 -4.25
CA TYR A 6 -8.97 7.84 -3.12
C TYR A 6 -7.77 8.01 -2.20
N TYR A 7 -7.92 7.53 -0.97
CA TYR A 7 -6.92 7.53 0.08
C TYR A 7 -6.71 6.08 0.51
N ILE A 8 -5.47 5.59 0.36
CA ILE A 8 -5.06 4.30 0.90
C ILE A 8 -4.51 4.51 2.29
N THR A 9 -5.11 3.87 3.29
CA THR A 9 -4.58 3.80 4.64
C THR A 9 -3.68 2.57 4.75
N LEU A 10 -2.42 2.77 5.12
CA LEU A 10 -1.52 1.69 5.54
C LEU A 10 -1.28 1.83 7.03
N ASP A 11 -1.87 0.92 7.81
CA ASP A 11 -1.73 0.89 9.26
C ASP A 11 -1.62 -0.56 9.75
N GLN A 12 -0.96 -0.75 10.90
CA GLN A 12 -0.72 -2.07 11.49
C GLN A 12 -2.00 -2.82 11.82
N ALA A 13 -3.07 -2.11 12.18
CA ALA A 13 -4.34 -2.71 12.58
C ALA A 13 -5.34 -2.81 11.43
N MET A 14 -5.20 -2.01 10.37
CA MET A 14 -6.16 -1.98 9.25
C MET A 14 -5.56 -1.32 8.01
N THR A 15 -5.43 -2.07 6.92
CA THR A 15 -5.14 -1.49 5.60
C THR A 15 -6.41 -1.41 4.76
N GLY A 16 -6.62 -0.31 4.02
CA GLY A 16 -7.88 -0.09 3.32
C GLY A 16 -7.86 1.10 2.36
N ILE A 17 -8.87 1.17 1.50
CA ILE A 17 -9.05 2.26 0.54
C ILE A 17 -10.37 3.00 0.81
N SER A 18 -10.30 4.33 0.91
CA SER A 18 -11.43 5.20 1.20
C SER A 18 -11.49 6.39 0.24
N GLU A 19 -12.69 6.86 -0.08
CA GLU A 19 -12.89 8.09 -0.87
C GLU A 19 -12.66 9.36 -0.04
N VAL A 20 -12.74 9.21 1.28
CA VAL A 20 -12.55 10.28 2.25
C VAL A 20 -11.26 10.05 3.03
N LYS A 21 -10.54 11.15 3.26
CA LYS A 21 -9.38 11.13 4.16
C LYS A 21 -9.89 10.91 5.58
N THR A 22 -9.45 9.85 6.24
CA THR A 22 -9.79 9.60 7.64
C THR A 22 -8.99 10.55 8.54
N GLU A 23 -9.58 11.03 9.64
CA GLU A 23 -8.90 11.93 10.61
C GLU A 23 -7.95 11.18 11.55
N ASP A 24 -7.87 9.87 11.42
CA ASP A 24 -6.90 9.04 12.12
C ASP A 24 -5.47 9.52 11.84
N ASN A 25 -4.62 9.58 12.87
CA ASN A 25 -3.18 9.83 12.81
C ASN A 25 -2.40 8.77 11.98
N LYS A 26 -3.10 8.01 11.13
CA LYS A 26 -2.60 6.95 10.27
C LYS A 26 -2.05 7.54 8.98
N ILE A 27 -1.03 6.88 8.43
CA ILE A 27 -0.42 7.26 7.16
C ILE A 27 -1.40 6.92 6.03
N GLN A 28 -1.83 7.97 5.32
CA GLN A 28 -2.77 7.87 4.21
C GLN A 28 -2.15 8.42 2.93
N TYR A 29 -2.21 7.63 1.88
CA TYR A 29 -1.67 7.94 0.56
C TYR A 29 -2.77 8.35 -0.39
N GLU A 30 -2.67 9.55 -0.95
CA GLU A 30 -3.61 10.05 -1.94
C GLU A 30 -3.27 9.49 -3.33
N ILE A 31 -4.23 8.77 -3.93
CA ILE A 31 -4.13 8.21 -5.28
C ILE A 31 -5.28 8.69 -6.17
N ARG A 32 -5.06 8.67 -7.49
CA ARG A 32 -6.08 8.98 -8.50
C ARG A 32 -6.24 7.82 -9.47
N VAL A 33 -7.32 7.08 -9.29
CA VAL A 33 -7.59 5.84 -10.02
C VAL A 33 -9.03 5.79 -10.52
N THR A 34 -9.29 4.98 -11.54
CA THR A 34 -10.63 4.63 -11.99
C THR A 34 -11.25 3.57 -11.07
N GLU A 35 -12.57 3.36 -11.13
CA GLU A 35 -13.25 2.31 -10.36
C GLU A 35 -12.63 0.91 -10.57
N ARG A 36 -12.23 0.59 -11.80
CA ARG A 36 -11.57 -0.69 -12.12
C ARG A 36 -10.22 -0.85 -11.42
N GLU A 37 -9.42 0.21 -11.42
CA GLU A 37 -8.12 0.23 -10.76
C GLU A 37 -8.29 0.21 -9.23
N LYS A 38 -9.31 0.91 -8.69
CA LYS A 38 -9.70 0.85 -7.29
C LYS A 38 -10.05 -0.59 -6.87
N GLU A 39 -10.85 -1.31 -7.65
CA GLU A 39 -11.19 -2.71 -7.37
C GLU A 39 -9.95 -3.61 -7.30
N HIS A 40 -8.99 -3.46 -8.22
CA HIS A 40 -7.73 -4.20 -8.17
C HIS A 40 -6.92 -3.89 -6.91
N ILE A 41 -6.81 -2.61 -6.55
CA ILE A 41 -6.10 -2.18 -5.33
C ILE A 41 -6.80 -2.73 -4.08
N GLN A 42 -8.14 -2.71 -4.05
CA GLN A 42 -8.91 -3.25 -2.94
C GLN A 42 -8.66 -4.74 -2.75
N GLN A 43 -8.64 -5.52 -3.84
CA GLN A 43 -8.32 -6.95 -3.78
C GLN A 43 -6.89 -7.20 -3.26
N LEU A 44 -5.92 -6.38 -3.66
CA LEU A 44 -4.55 -6.41 -3.14
C LEU A 44 -4.52 -6.16 -1.62
N LEU A 45 -5.23 -5.13 -1.16
CA LEU A 45 -5.34 -4.81 0.26
C LEU A 45 -6.05 -5.92 1.05
N GLU A 46 -7.08 -6.55 0.50
CA GLU A 46 -7.77 -7.68 1.14
C GLU A 46 -6.84 -8.88 1.29
N ARG A 47 -5.97 -9.18 0.30
CA ARG A 47 -4.96 -10.24 0.42
C ARG A 47 -3.95 -9.93 1.52
N ILE A 48 -3.44 -8.70 1.54
CA ILE A 48 -2.49 -8.22 2.55
C ILE A 48 -3.11 -8.26 3.97
N ASN A 49 -4.41 -7.98 4.14
CA ASN A 49 -5.07 -8.12 5.45
C ASN A 49 -5.41 -9.59 5.81
N ALA A 50 -5.64 -10.45 4.81
CA ALA A 50 -6.01 -11.85 5.04
C ALA A 50 -4.80 -12.71 5.46
N GLU A 51 -3.61 -12.32 5.04
CA GLU A 51 -2.35 -12.84 5.55
C GLU A 51 -2.06 -12.12 6.88
N ASP A 52 -2.29 -12.79 8.02
CA ASP A 52 -2.23 -12.29 9.42
C ASP A 52 -0.79 -11.89 9.84
N VAL A 53 -0.11 -11.04 9.05
CA VAL A 53 1.29 -10.65 9.20
C VAL A 53 1.38 -9.14 9.38
N GLU A 54 2.06 -8.73 10.44
CA GLU A 54 2.12 -7.32 10.83
C GLU A 54 2.86 -6.46 9.78
N PRO A 55 2.26 -5.36 9.27
CA PRO A 55 2.83 -4.51 8.21
C PRO A 55 4.22 -3.93 8.55
N GLN A 56 4.53 -3.78 9.84
CA GLN A 56 5.82 -3.32 10.35
C GLN A 56 7.00 -4.24 10.02
N GLU A 57 6.77 -5.56 9.94
CA GLU A 57 7.81 -6.52 9.54
C GLU A 57 8.16 -6.37 8.05
N ILE A 58 7.24 -5.85 7.24
CA ILE A 58 7.41 -5.70 5.79
C ILE A 58 7.93 -4.31 5.42
N ILE A 59 7.48 -3.24 6.10
CA ILE A 59 7.92 -1.86 5.85
C ILE A 59 9.42 -1.66 6.15
N GLY A 60 10.00 -2.41 7.08
CA GLY A 60 11.43 -2.31 7.40
C GLY A 60 12.37 -3.07 6.44
N ARG A 61 11.83 -3.90 5.53
CA ARG A 61 12.63 -4.78 4.65
C ARG A 61 12.07 -5.01 3.23
N PRO A 62 11.38 -4.08 2.56
CA PRO A 62 10.95 -4.35 1.18
C PRO A 62 12.14 -4.53 0.21
N PHE A 63 13.38 -4.22 0.65
CA PHE A 63 14.60 -4.29 -0.16
C PHE A 63 15.68 -5.26 0.39
N ASN A 64 15.41 -6.00 1.47
CA ASN A 64 16.41 -6.92 2.05
C ASN A 64 15.95 -8.36 1.88
N GLU A 65 16.24 -8.94 0.71
CA GLU A 65 16.09 -10.36 0.40
C GLU A 65 17.08 -11.19 1.24
N ASP A 66 16.70 -11.56 2.46
CA ASP A 66 17.30 -12.73 3.12
C ASP A 66 16.20 -13.56 3.79
N ALA A 67 15.69 -14.50 2.99
CA ALA A 67 15.05 -15.77 3.31
C ALA A 67 14.21 -15.88 4.61
N ALA A 68 12.88 -15.97 4.46
CA ALA A 68 12.05 -16.88 5.27
C ALA A 68 10.64 -17.02 4.65
N ASP A 69 10.23 -18.27 4.38
CA ASP A 69 8.87 -18.74 4.07
C ASP A 69 8.18 -18.27 2.77
N ARG A 70 7.66 -19.24 2.00
CA ARG A 70 6.97 -19.02 0.72
C ARG A 70 5.74 -18.09 0.82
N ASP A 71 5.10 -18.03 1.98
CA ASP A 71 4.02 -17.08 2.26
C ASP A 71 4.53 -15.63 2.36
N LYS A 72 5.70 -15.39 2.98
CA LYS A 72 6.29 -14.04 3.04
C LYS A 72 6.76 -13.53 1.67
N GLU A 73 7.14 -14.44 0.77
CA GLU A 73 7.51 -14.11 -0.62
C GLU A 73 6.32 -13.55 -1.41
N GLN A 74 5.13 -14.17 -1.26
CA GLN A 74 3.89 -13.74 -1.90
C GLN A 74 3.42 -12.38 -1.38
N MET A 75 3.49 -12.19 -0.06
CA MET A 75 3.09 -10.94 0.58
C MET A 75 4.06 -9.79 0.29
N GLY A 76 5.37 -10.08 0.21
CA GLY A 76 6.39 -9.13 -0.26
C GLY A 76 6.12 -8.66 -1.70
N ASP A 77 5.76 -9.59 -2.59
CA ASP A 77 5.39 -9.29 -3.98
C ASP A 77 4.09 -8.44 -4.06
N ASP A 78 3.08 -8.74 -3.25
CA ASP A 78 1.83 -7.97 -3.22
C ASP A 78 2.01 -6.58 -2.57
N MET A 79 2.83 -6.45 -1.52
CA MET A 79 3.19 -5.14 -0.97
C MET A 79 4.03 -4.34 -1.98
N GLN A 80 4.99 -4.96 -2.65
CA GLN A 80 5.80 -4.31 -3.68
C GLN A 80 4.93 -3.82 -4.84
N LYS A 81 3.95 -4.62 -5.28
CA LYS A 81 2.94 -4.17 -6.24
C LYS A 81 2.18 -2.97 -5.69
N LEU A 82 1.68 -3.02 -4.46
CA LEU A 82 0.95 -1.90 -3.85
C LEU A 82 1.80 -0.62 -3.82
N TYR A 83 3.07 -0.71 -3.44
CA TYR A 83 4.01 0.41 -3.52
C TYR A 83 4.22 0.90 -4.95
N GLY A 84 4.32 0.00 -5.93
CA GLY A 84 4.34 0.35 -7.35
C GLY A 84 3.08 1.09 -7.80
N TYR A 85 1.89 0.64 -7.38
CA TYR A 85 0.61 1.30 -7.62
C TYR A 85 0.56 2.68 -6.95
N LEU A 86 0.98 2.78 -5.69
CA LEU A 86 1.07 4.06 -4.99
C LEU A 86 2.04 5.01 -5.67
N TYR A 87 3.14 4.52 -6.24
CA TYR A 87 4.05 5.35 -7.01
C TYR A 87 3.45 5.78 -8.35
N ASP A 88 2.83 4.87 -9.11
CA ASP A 88 2.29 5.18 -10.43
C ASP A 88 1.05 6.10 -10.36
N TYR A 89 0.09 5.75 -9.49
CA TYR A 89 -1.20 6.43 -9.34
C TYR A 89 -1.26 7.44 -8.20
N GLY A 90 -0.25 7.45 -7.33
CA GLY A 90 -0.15 8.41 -6.25
C GLY A 90 0.19 9.80 -6.75
N THR A 91 -0.17 10.76 -5.91
CA THR A 91 0.23 12.16 -6.11
C THR A 91 1.72 12.38 -5.86
N GLU A 92 2.23 13.54 -6.26
CA GLU A 92 3.62 13.93 -5.97
C GLU A 92 3.94 13.86 -4.47
N GLN A 93 2.97 14.17 -3.61
CA GLN A 93 3.13 14.03 -2.15
C GLN A 93 3.32 12.57 -1.74
N THR A 94 2.50 11.66 -2.29
CA THR A 94 2.63 10.22 -2.06
C THR A 94 3.98 9.70 -2.54
N ARG A 95 4.42 10.06 -3.75
CA ARG A 95 5.72 9.65 -4.29
C ARG A 95 6.87 10.12 -3.41
N SER A 96 6.87 11.40 -3.03
CA SER A 96 7.93 11.96 -2.18
C SER A 96 7.99 11.30 -0.80
N PHE A 97 6.84 10.92 -0.24
CA PHE A 97 6.78 10.18 1.03
C PHE A 97 7.34 8.77 0.89
N LEU A 98 7.01 8.07 -0.20
CA LEU A 98 7.57 6.75 -0.50
C LEU A 98 9.08 6.79 -0.72
N GLU A 99 9.58 7.83 -1.38
CA GLU A 99 11.02 8.01 -1.57
C GLU A 99 11.76 8.28 -0.26
N GLN A 100 11.15 9.03 0.66
CA GLN A 100 11.68 9.23 2.02
C GLN A 100 11.71 7.92 2.83
N LEU A 101 10.71 7.06 2.64
CA LEU A 101 10.66 5.73 3.25
C LEU A 101 11.74 4.78 2.71
N ARG A 102 12.10 4.90 1.43
CA ARG A 102 13.14 4.08 0.79
C ARG A 102 14.56 4.43 1.26
N ASP A 103 14.80 5.69 1.60
CA ASP A 103 16.14 6.21 1.92
C ASP A 103 16.55 5.96 3.39
N HIS A 104 15.68 5.35 4.20
CA HIS A 104 15.82 5.24 5.65
C HIS A 104 15.90 3.81 6.16
#